data_AF-A0A9N8D7V9-F1
#
_entry.id   AF-A0A9N8D7V9-F1
#
_cell.length_a   1.000
_cell.length_b   1.000
_cell.length_c   1.000
_cell.angle_alpha   90.00
_cell.angle_beta   90.00
_cell.angle_gamma   90.00
#
_symmetry.space_group_name_H-M   'P 1'
#
loop_
_entity.id
_entity.type
_entity.pdbx_description
1 polymer ?
#
loop_
_entity_poly.entity_id
_entity_poly.type
_entity_poly.pdbx_seq_one_letter_code
_entity_poly.pdbx_strand_id
1 'polypeptide(L)'
;MKFSASFVGLLMVAGTAHAFTSPAVSSKMGGLKMSEAPVAEAEVEEQVQAPDAPPAALSGLRMHEVRRAVHSLNKENFETTLADLEPYFLNEAGSSLYAKSMRRISARADALGVEVPAGYAKEAKVTQKRREKQNAFIQTKEEERMAAEAEAEAEAADATEEEAAPVEE
;
A
#
# COMPACT_ATOMS: atom_id res chain seq x y z
N MET A 1 55.97 -12.71 -18.38
CA MET A 1 55.04 -12.40 -19.48
C MET A 1 53.69 -12.11 -18.79
N LYS A 2 53.27 -10.89 -18.43
CA LYS A 2 53.09 -9.58 -19.12
C LYS A 2 52.17 -9.63 -20.34
N PHE A 3 50.86 -9.74 -20.10
CA PHE A 3 49.76 -9.36 -20.99
C PHE A 3 48.61 -8.89 -20.07
N SER A 4 48.39 -7.59 -19.86
CA SER A 4 47.81 -6.56 -20.74
C SER A 4 46.42 -6.21 -20.18
N ALA A 5 46.39 -5.15 -19.38
CA ALA A 5 45.16 -4.52 -18.93
C ALA A 5 44.50 -3.84 -20.14
N SER A 6 43.32 -4.33 -20.54
CA SER A 6 42.46 -3.63 -21.50
C SER A 6 41.53 -2.70 -20.73
N PHE A 7 41.80 -1.43 -20.95
CA PHE A 7 41.08 -0.25 -20.51
C PHE A 7 39.83 -0.05 -21.40
N VAL A 8 38.90 0.77 -20.91
CA VAL A 8 37.83 1.48 -21.64
C VAL A 8 36.51 0.73 -21.87
N GLY A 9 35.50 1.17 -21.12
CA GLY A 9 34.09 0.94 -21.44
C GLY A 9 33.14 1.62 -20.46
N LEU A 10 33.48 2.78 -19.90
CA LEU A 10 32.56 3.57 -19.07
C LEU A 10 31.56 4.27 -19.99
N LEU A 11 30.47 3.56 -20.32
CA LEU A 11 29.32 4.12 -21.00
C LEU A 11 28.56 5.03 -20.02
N MET A 12 28.80 6.34 -20.09
CA MET A 12 27.95 7.34 -19.46
C MET A 12 26.58 7.34 -20.13
N VAL A 13 25.60 6.69 -19.50
CA VAL A 13 24.18 6.91 -19.80
C VAL A 13 23.79 8.23 -19.14
N ALA A 14 23.71 9.29 -19.95
CA ALA A 14 23.12 10.56 -19.57
C ALA A 14 21.60 10.37 -19.41
N GLY A 15 21.17 10.02 -18.20
CA GLY A 15 19.76 9.97 -17.82
C GLY A 15 19.16 11.38 -17.88
N THR A 16 18.17 11.54 -18.76
CA THR A 16 17.38 12.76 -18.91
C THR A 16 16.58 13.02 -17.64
N ALA A 17 16.99 14.04 -16.88
CA ALA A 17 16.24 14.53 -15.73
C ALA A 17 14.90 15.12 -16.20
N HIS A 18 13.85 14.30 -16.21
CA HIS A 18 12.48 14.79 -16.26
C HIS A 18 12.17 15.42 -14.89
N ALA A 19 12.42 16.73 -14.79
CA ALA A 19 11.94 17.52 -13.67
C ALA A 19 10.41 17.51 -13.69
N PHE A 20 9.82 16.57 -12.94
CA PHE A 20 8.39 16.55 -12.66
C PHE A 20 8.08 17.75 -11.75
N THR A 21 7.95 18.92 -12.37
CA THR A 21 7.38 20.10 -11.76
C THR A 21 5.89 19.82 -11.54
N SER A 22 5.57 19.33 -10.35
CA SER A 22 4.18 19.24 -9.91
C SER A 22 3.63 20.66 -9.80
N PRO A 23 2.62 21.07 -10.58
CA PRO A 23 1.93 22.31 -10.29
C PRO A 23 1.25 22.14 -8.92
N ALA A 24 1.57 23.03 -8.00
CA ALA A 24 0.88 23.16 -6.73
C ALA A 24 -0.60 23.43 -7.01
N VAL A 25 -1.42 22.38 -7.01
CA VAL A 25 -2.87 22.51 -6.93
C VAL A 25 -3.19 23.01 -5.52
N SER A 26 -3.24 24.33 -5.40
CA SER A 26 -3.82 25.03 -4.28
C SER A 26 -5.32 24.74 -4.26
N SER A 27 -5.72 23.64 -3.61
CA SER A 27 -7.11 23.36 -3.24
C SER A 27 -7.55 24.36 -2.18
N LYS A 28 -7.79 25.61 -2.59
CA LYS A 28 -8.59 26.57 -1.83
C LYS A 28 -10.04 26.26 -2.12
N MET A 29 -10.51 25.15 -1.56
CA MET A 29 -11.92 24.80 -1.58
C MET A 29 -12.61 25.73 -0.59
N GLY A 30 -13.04 26.87 -1.11
CA GLY A 30 -13.83 27.86 -0.41
C GLY A 30 -15.07 27.19 0.15
N GLY A 31 -15.27 27.36 1.45
CA GLY A 31 -16.54 27.04 2.09
C GLY A 31 -17.65 27.85 1.45
N LEU A 32 -18.48 27.17 0.65
CA LEU A 32 -19.82 27.64 0.34
C LEU A 32 -20.60 27.62 1.65
N LYS A 33 -20.67 28.80 2.28
CA LYS A 33 -21.71 29.14 3.23
C LYS A 33 -23.02 29.13 2.45
N MET A 34 -23.79 28.06 2.57
CA MET A 34 -25.20 28.09 2.17
C MET A 34 -25.95 28.89 3.24
N SER A 35 -26.40 30.06 2.83
CA SER A 35 -27.35 30.91 3.55
C SER A 35 -28.68 30.17 3.72
N GLU A 36 -28.98 29.87 4.97
CA GLU A 36 -30.23 30.18 5.68
C GLU A 36 -31.45 30.50 4.80
N ALA A 37 -32.40 29.57 4.78
CA ALA A 37 -33.79 29.81 4.43
C ALA A 37 -34.66 29.35 5.63
N PRO A 38 -35.55 30.20 6.17
CA PRO A 38 -36.37 29.85 7.33
C PRO A 38 -37.60 29.05 6.86
N VAL A 39 -37.71 27.81 7.30
CA VAL A 39 -38.93 27.01 7.13
C VAL A 39 -39.37 26.46 8.48
N ALA A 40 -40.44 27.09 8.97
CA ALA A 40 -41.53 26.56 9.77
C ALA A 40 -41.22 25.67 10.99
N GLU A 41 -41.64 26.22 12.14
CA GLU A 41 -41.84 25.55 13.42
C GLU A 41 -42.58 24.20 13.27
N ALA A 42 -41.91 23.15 13.72
CA ALA A 42 -42.56 21.99 14.32
C ALA A 42 -41.80 21.69 15.61
N GLU A 43 -42.38 22.08 16.75
CA GLU A 43 -41.96 21.65 18.07
C GLU A 43 -42.10 20.13 18.16
N VAL A 44 -40.97 19.43 17.99
CA VAL A 44 -40.81 18.05 18.44
C VAL A 44 -39.78 18.11 19.54
N GLU A 45 -40.24 17.96 20.79
CA GLU A 45 -39.42 17.71 21.95
C GLU A 45 -38.69 16.37 21.78
N GLU A 46 -37.57 16.37 21.05
CA GLU A 46 -36.71 15.21 20.94
C GLU A 46 -35.62 15.29 22.01
N GLN A 47 -35.71 14.31 22.91
CA GLN A 47 -34.86 14.12 24.07
C GLN A 47 -33.38 14.25 23.71
N VAL A 48 -32.66 15.02 24.52
CA VAL A 48 -31.19 15.13 24.49
C VAL A 48 -30.60 13.74 24.79
N GLN A 49 -30.38 12.95 23.74
CA GLN A 49 -29.67 11.68 23.83
C GLN A 49 -28.20 11.98 24.16
N ALA A 50 -27.72 11.37 25.24
CA ALA A 50 -26.33 11.37 25.68
C ALA A 50 -25.39 11.02 24.51
N PRO A 51 -24.14 11.53 24.49
CA PRO A 51 -23.24 11.34 23.37
C PRO A 51 -23.05 9.85 23.09
N ASP A 52 -23.54 9.43 21.92
CA ASP A 52 -23.45 8.09 21.35
C ASP A 52 -22.03 7.55 21.52
N ALA A 53 -21.86 6.61 22.45
CA ALA A 53 -20.64 5.87 22.57
C ALA A 53 -20.48 5.08 21.26
N PRO A 54 -19.36 5.23 20.52
CA PRO A 54 -19.16 4.48 19.28
C PRO A 54 -19.28 2.98 19.60
N PRO A 55 -19.78 2.16 18.65
CA PRO A 55 -20.05 0.74 18.86
C PRO A 55 -18.85 0.09 19.54
N ALA A 56 -19.13 -0.73 20.55
CA ALA A 56 -18.09 -1.40 21.33
C ALA A 56 -17.13 -2.11 20.37
N ALA A 57 -15.86 -1.72 20.45
CA ALA A 57 -14.76 -2.33 19.71
C ALA A 57 -14.78 -3.85 19.95
N LEU A 58 -14.66 -4.67 18.91
CA LEU A 58 -14.54 -6.14 19.02
C LEU A 58 -13.32 -6.55 19.85
N SER A 59 -12.27 -5.75 19.80
CA SER A 59 -11.04 -5.85 20.58
C SER A 59 -11.11 -5.13 21.93
N GLY A 60 -12.21 -4.43 22.22
CA GLY A 60 -12.37 -3.60 23.43
C GLY A 60 -11.52 -2.33 23.44
N LEU A 61 -10.64 -2.12 22.45
CA LEU A 61 -9.71 -1.01 22.40
C LEU A 61 -10.26 0.18 21.62
N ARG A 62 -10.11 1.38 22.19
CA ARG A 62 -10.40 2.63 21.49
C ARG A 62 -9.18 3.12 20.72
N MET A 63 -9.41 3.89 19.66
CA MET A 63 -8.35 4.47 18.82
C MET A 63 -7.26 5.21 19.61
N HIS A 64 -7.63 5.93 20.68
CA HIS A 64 -6.69 6.70 21.48
C HIS A 64 -5.78 5.80 22.32
N GLU A 65 -6.29 4.67 22.82
CA GLU A 65 -5.53 3.67 23.58
C GLU A 65 -4.50 3.00 22.66
N VAL A 66 -4.90 2.62 21.45
CA VAL A 66 -3.99 2.06 20.43
C VAL A 66 -2.84 3.02 20.13
N ARG A 67 -3.13 4.32 19.95
CA ARG A 67 -2.07 5.31 19.73
C ARG A 67 -1.14 5.46 20.92
N ARG A 68 -1.68 5.41 22.15
CA ARG A 68 -0.90 5.50 23.38
C ARG A 68 0.00 4.28 23.54
N ALA A 69 -0.55 3.08 23.35
CA ALA A 69 0.16 1.81 23.41
C ALA A 69 1.35 1.78 22.42
N VAL A 70 1.12 2.17 21.16
CA VAL A 70 2.20 2.30 20.16
C VAL A 70 3.26 3.32 20.57
N HIS A 71 2.89 4.38 21.28
CA HIS A 71 3.84 5.40 21.71
C HIS A 71 4.71 4.93 22.89
N SER A 72 4.16 4.10 23.77
CA SER A 72 4.82 3.51 24.94
C SER A 72 5.54 2.18 24.66
N LEU A 73 5.76 1.85 23.39
CA LEU A 73 6.53 0.67 22.99
C LEU A 73 8.01 0.82 23.39
N ASN A 74 8.48 -0.17 24.12
CA ASN A 74 9.83 -0.35 24.65
C ASN A 74 10.27 -1.80 24.39
N LYS A 75 11.55 -2.13 24.60
CA LYS A 75 12.06 -3.49 24.34
C LYS A 75 11.37 -4.57 25.18
N GLU A 76 11.01 -4.25 26.41
CA GLU A 76 10.43 -5.19 27.38
C GLU A 76 8.96 -5.50 27.15
N ASN A 77 8.22 -4.56 26.53
CA ASN A 77 6.77 -4.70 26.31
C ASN A 77 6.41 -4.88 24.83
N PHE A 78 7.40 -4.96 23.93
CA PHE A 78 7.14 -4.91 22.49
C PHE A 78 6.20 -6.01 22.03
N GLU A 79 6.52 -7.26 22.35
CA GLU A 79 5.76 -8.43 21.91
C GLU A 79 4.36 -8.49 22.51
N THR A 80 4.24 -8.24 23.83
CA THR A 80 2.96 -8.26 24.53
C THR A 80 2.02 -7.19 24.00
N THR A 81 2.51 -5.96 23.84
CA THR A 81 1.71 -4.86 23.31
C THR A 81 1.30 -5.11 21.85
N LEU A 82 2.15 -5.73 21.03
CA LEU A 82 1.79 -6.07 19.65
C LEU A 82 0.68 -7.12 19.60
N ALA A 83 0.74 -8.15 20.44
CA ALA A 83 -0.30 -9.17 20.54
C ALA A 83 -1.65 -8.56 20.93
N ASP A 84 -1.67 -7.63 21.89
CA ASP A 84 -2.89 -6.94 22.34
C ASP A 84 -3.50 -6.04 21.24
N LEU A 85 -2.65 -5.42 20.42
CA LEU A 85 -3.09 -4.50 19.36
C LEU A 85 -3.51 -5.20 18.06
N GLU A 86 -3.03 -6.42 17.82
CA GLU A 86 -3.32 -7.19 16.61
C GLU A 86 -4.82 -7.33 16.29
N PRO A 87 -5.70 -7.75 17.23
CA PRO A 87 -7.13 -7.92 16.94
C PRO A 87 -7.80 -6.61 16.50
N TYR A 88 -7.36 -5.47 17.04
CA TYR A 88 -7.84 -4.16 16.63
C TYR A 88 -7.43 -3.83 15.19
N PHE A 89 -6.17 -4.11 14.81
CA PHE A 89 -5.70 -3.87 13.44
C PHE A 89 -6.37 -4.77 12.39
N LEU A 90 -6.66 -6.02 12.75
CA LEU A 90 -7.31 -6.96 11.84
C LEU A 90 -8.77 -6.57 11.56
N ASN A 91 -9.50 -6.15 12.60
CA ASN A 91 -10.96 -6.06 12.53
C ASN A 91 -11.53 -4.64 12.45
N GLU A 92 -10.88 -3.65 13.07
CA GLU A 92 -11.50 -2.36 13.37
C GLU A 92 -10.72 -1.16 12.85
N ALA A 93 -9.41 -1.30 12.68
CA ALA A 93 -8.58 -0.18 12.28
C ALA A 93 -9.00 0.34 10.89
N GLY A 94 -9.32 1.62 10.82
CA GLY A 94 -9.49 2.32 9.54
C GLY A 94 -8.17 2.41 8.77
N SER A 95 -8.25 2.61 7.44
CA SER A 95 -7.07 2.59 6.54
C SER A 95 -5.96 3.56 6.95
N SER A 96 -6.33 4.78 7.33
CA SER A 96 -5.38 5.82 7.75
C SER A 96 -4.73 5.53 9.10
N LEU A 97 -5.51 4.96 10.04
CA LEU A 97 -5.03 4.59 11.36
C LEU A 97 -4.08 3.40 11.26
N TYR A 98 -4.47 2.35 10.54
CA TYR A 98 -3.64 1.19 10.27
C TYR A 98 -2.30 1.61 9.65
N ALA A 99 -2.31 2.37 8.56
CA ALA A 99 -1.09 2.79 7.87
C ALA A 99 -0.16 3.63 8.76
N LYS A 100 -0.71 4.57 9.55
CA LYS A 100 0.07 5.41 10.46
C LYS A 100 0.62 4.61 11.64
N SER A 101 -0.18 3.72 12.22
CA SER A 101 0.26 2.88 13.33
C SER A 101 1.35 1.91 12.90
N MET A 102 1.20 1.23 11.77
CA MET A 102 2.23 0.34 11.22
C MET A 102 3.55 1.07 10.99
N ARG A 103 3.53 2.28 10.41
CA ARG A 103 4.74 3.10 10.22
C ARG A 103 5.40 3.52 11.53
N ARG A 104 4.61 3.77 12.58
CA ARG A 104 5.13 4.13 13.92
C ARG A 104 5.72 2.92 14.61
N ILE A 105 5.07 1.76 14.52
CA ILE A 105 5.55 0.50 15.05
C ILE A 105 6.89 0.15 14.40
N SER A 106 7.00 0.20 13.06
CA SER A 106 8.26 -0.08 12.37
C SER A 106 9.38 0.87 12.80
N ALA A 107 9.12 2.18 12.80
CA ALA A 107 10.12 3.17 13.23
C ALA A 107 10.57 2.99 14.70
N ARG A 108 9.66 2.56 15.58
CA ARG A 108 10.00 2.22 16.97
C ARG A 108 10.80 0.93 17.05
N ALA A 109 10.42 -0.10 16.29
CA ALA A 109 11.15 -1.36 16.21
C ALA A 109 12.60 -1.13 15.77
N ASP A 110 12.80 -0.35 14.69
CA ASP A 110 14.11 0.05 14.19
C ASP A 110 14.93 0.79 15.26
N ALA A 111 14.32 1.77 15.95
CA ALA A 111 14.99 2.54 16.99
C ALA A 111 15.36 1.69 18.22
N LEU A 112 14.59 0.64 18.51
CA LEU A 112 14.85 -0.29 19.60
C LEU A 112 15.79 -1.44 19.19
N GLY A 113 16.07 -1.61 17.89
CA GLY A 113 16.84 -2.73 17.35
C GLY A 113 16.10 -4.07 17.49
N VAL A 114 14.77 -4.04 17.41
CA VAL A 114 13.88 -5.21 17.45
C VAL A 114 13.17 -5.31 16.10
N GLU A 115 12.95 -6.51 15.59
CA GLU A 115 12.23 -6.71 14.34
C GLU A 115 10.72 -6.90 14.58
N VAL A 116 9.90 -6.32 13.69
CA VAL A 116 8.45 -6.57 13.68
C VAL A 116 8.20 -7.95 13.08
N PRO A 117 7.37 -8.81 13.70
CA PRO A 117 7.06 -10.13 13.16
C PRO A 117 6.60 -10.10 11.70
N ALA A 118 7.19 -10.96 10.87
CA ALA A 118 6.83 -11.07 9.48
C ALA A 118 5.38 -11.52 9.34
N GLY A 119 4.53 -10.66 8.77
CA GLY A 119 3.10 -10.97 8.63
C GLY A 119 2.19 -10.21 9.58
N TYR A 120 2.74 -9.49 10.57
CA TYR A 120 1.95 -8.77 11.55
C TYR A 120 0.89 -7.87 10.91
N ALA A 121 -0.37 -8.12 11.28
CA ALA A 121 -1.56 -7.41 10.82
C ALA A 121 -1.72 -7.30 9.28
N LYS A 122 -1.02 -8.11 8.48
CA LYS A 122 -1.13 -8.07 7.01
C LYS A 122 -2.55 -8.37 6.55
N GLU A 123 -3.26 -9.22 7.29
CA GLU A 123 -4.63 -9.67 7.01
C GLU A 123 -5.71 -8.65 7.36
N ALA A 124 -5.34 -7.42 7.71
CA ALA A 124 -6.31 -6.36 8.00
C ALA A 124 -7.34 -6.19 6.88
N LYS A 125 -8.63 -6.10 7.27
CA LYS A 125 -9.77 -5.91 6.34
C LYS A 125 -9.57 -4.71 5.42
N VAL A 126 -8.90 -3.67 5.91
CA VAL A 126 -8.62 -2.45 5.13
C VAL A 126 -7.60 -2.63 4.00
N THR A 127 -6.69 -3.59 4.10
CA THR A 127 -5.70 -3.86 3.05
C THR A 127 -6.17 -4.90 2.05
N GLN A 128 -7.15 -5.72 2.43
CA GLN A 128 -7.65 -6.85 1.64
C GLN A 128 -8.02 -6.44 0.21
N LYS A 129 -8.92 -5.46 0.04
CA LYS A 129 -9.35 -4.98 -1.28
C LYS A 129 -8.21 -4.47 -2.15
N ARG A 130 -7.20 -3.83 -1.54
CA ARG A 130 -6.03 -3.34 -2.28
C ARG A 130 -5.15 -4.51 -2.74
N ARG A 131 -4.93 -5.50 -1.86
CA ARG A 131 -4.16 -6.71 -2.18
C ARG A 131 -4.83 -7.51 -3.29
N GLU A 132 -6.13 -7.72 -3.22
CA GLU A 132 -6.91 -8.41 -4.27
C GLU A 132 -6.76 -7.73 -5.64
N LYS A 133 -6.88 -6.39 -5.69
CA LYS A 133 -6.66 -5.64 -6.94
C LYS A 133 -5.24 -5.77 -7.47
N GLN A 134 -4.24 -5.71 -6.59
CA GLN A 134 -2.84 -5.85 -6.98
C GLN A 134 -2.55 -7.27 -7.48
N ASN A 135 -3.07 -8.29 -6.80
CA ASN A 135 -2.90 -9.69 -7.18
C ASN A 135 -3.57 -9.97 -8.53
N ALA A 136 -4.79 -9.48 -8.74
CA ALA A 136 -5.47 -9.60 -10.02
C ALA A 136 -4.68 -8.91 -11.15
N PHE A 137 -4.14 -7.71 -10.89
CA PHE A 137 -3.31 -7.02 -11.87
C PHE A 137 -2.02 -7.80 -12.21
N ILE A 138 -1.35 -8.35 -11.20
CA ILE A 138 -0.15 -9.18 -11.39
C ILE A 138 -0.50 -10.42 -12.22
N GLN A 139 -1.58 -11.12 -11.89
CA GLN A 139 -2.04 -12.30 -12.64
C GLN A 139 -2.31 -11.96 -14.11
N THR A 140 -3.06 -10.88 -14.39
CA THR A 140 -3.33 -10.47 -15.78
C THR A 140 -2.04 -10.13 -16.55
N LYS A 141 -1.05 -9.52 -15.88
CA LYS A 141 0.23 -9.18 -16.52
C LYS A 141 1.14 -10.39 -16.72
N GLU A 142 1.09 -11.35 -15.80
CA GLU A 142 1.81 -12.62 -15.95
C GLU A 142 1.21 -13.46 -17.07
N GLU A 143 -0.11 -13.50 -17.21
CA GLU A 143 -0.81 -14.15 -18.32
C GLU A 143 -0.47 -13.50 -19.67
N GLU A 144 -0.48 -12.16 -19.76
CA GLU A 144 -0.05 -11.44 -20.96
C GLU A 144 1.42 -11.72 -21.32
N ARG A 145 2.32 -11.80 -20.32
CA ARG A 145 3.73 -12.10 -20.56
C ARG A 145 3.92 -13.54 -21.06
N MET A 146 3.24 -14.51 -20.45
CA MET A 146 3.31 -15.90 -20.90
C MET A 146 2.71 -16.08 -22.30
N ALA A 147 1.64 -15.36 -22.63
CA ALA A 147 1.07 -15.39 -23.98
C ALA A 147 2.01 -14.79 -25.03
N ALA A 148 2.65 -13.65 -24.73
CA ALA A 148 3.62 -13.03 -25.62
C ALA A 148 4.92 -13.85 -25.76
N GLU A 149 5.38 -14.51 -24.70
CA GLU A 149 6.51 -15.46 -24.77
C GLU A 149 6.14 -16.68 -25.62
N ALA A 150 4.92 -17.21 -25.51
CA ALA A 150 4.47 -18.33 -26.32
C ALA A 150 4.27 -17.95 -27.81
N GLU A 151 3.80 -16.75 -28.10
CA GLU A 151 3.62 -16.26 -29.49
C GLU A 151 4.98 -15.96 -30.15
N ALA A 152 5.93 -15.40 -29.40
CA ALA A 152 7.30 -15.20 -29.88
C ALA A 152 8.06 -16.53 -30.09
N GLU A 153 7.81 -17.54 -29.25
CA GLU A 153 8.41 -18.87 -29.41
C GLU A 153 7.78 -19.66 -30.58
N ALA A 154 6.48 -19.44 -30.86
CA ALA A 154 5.81 -19.98 -32.04
C ALA A 154 6.28 -19.33 -33.35
N GLU A 155 6.41 -17.99 -33.40
CA GLU A 155 6.97 -17.31 -34.59
C GLU A 155 8.44 -17.67 -34.85
N ALA A 156 9.23 -17.91 -33.80
CA ALA A 156 10.61 -18.36 -33.96
C ALA A 156 10.71 -19.81 -34.49
N ALA A 157 9.75 -20.67 -34.16
CA ALA A 157 9.66 -22.03 -34.69
C ALA A 157 9.18 -22.07 -36.16
N ASP A 158 8.22 -21.22 -36.54
CA ASP A 158 7.74 -21.11 -37.92
C ASP A 158 8.82 -20.53 -38.86
N ALA A 159 9.56 -19.52 -38.40
CA ALA A 159 10.66 -18.91 -39.17
C ALA A 159 11.87 -19.86 -39.40
N THR A 160 12.02 -20.91 -38.59
CA THR A 160 13.06 -21.93 -38.80
C THR A 160 12.65 -23.06 -39.74
N GLU A 161 11.35 -23.21 -40.05
CA GLU A 161 10.85 -24.23 -40.99
C GLU A 161 10.80 -23.71 -42.45
N GLU A 162 10.71 -22.40 -42.68
CA GLU A 162 10.68 -21.80 -44.03
C GLU A 162 12.07 -21.64 -44.69
N GLU A 163 13.18 -21.68 -43.95
CA GLU A 163 14.56 -21.59 -44.51
C GLU A 163 15.16 -22.96 -44.90
N ALA A 164 14.40 -24.06 -44.73
CA ALA A 164 14.85 -25.43 -45.01
C ALA A 164 14.25 -26.05 -46.29
N ALA A 165 13.66 -25.25 -47.19
CA ALA A 165 13.26 -25.70 -48.53
C ALA A 165 14.34 -25.30 -49.56
N PRO A 166 15.40 -26.11 -49.75
CA PRO A 166 16.36 -25.88 -50.82
C PRO A 166 15.69 -26.02 -52.18
N VAL A 167 15.93 -25.00 -52.99
CA VAL A 167 15.81 -24.94 -54.44
C VAL A 167 16.33 -26.23 -55.09
N GLU A 168 15.45 -27.05 -55.66
CA GLU A 168 15.82 -28.09 -56.64
C GLU A 168 15.64 -27.58 -58.09
N GLU A 169 16.73 -27.79 -58.84
CA GLU A 169 17.01 -27.75 -60.30
C GLU A 169 16.00 -27.17 -61.30
#